data_AF-A0A940A0I8-F1
#
_entry.id   AF-A0A940A0I8-F1
#
_cell.length_a   1.000
_cell.length_b   1.000
_cell.length_c   1.000
_cell.angle_alpha   90.00
_cell.angle_beta   90.00
_cell.angle_gamma   90.00
#
_symmetry.space_group_name_H-M   'P 1'
#
loop_
_entity.id
_entity.type
_entity.pdbx_description
1 polymer ?
#
loop_
_entity_poly.entity_id
_entity_poly.type
_entity_poly.pdbx_seq_one_letter_code
_entity_poly.pdbx_strand_id
1 'polypeptide(L)' 'MGKSLSDLPPEDLAADDVHDMRLDICRECEKLNQGTCLACGCFVEIRAALVRGKCPYKKWQ' A
#
# COMPACT_ATOMS: atom_id res chain seq x y z
N MET A 1 -18.68 0.56 -8.86
CA MET A 1 -18.13 1.77 -8.21
C MET A 1 -16.95 1.34 -7.37
N GLY A 2 -15.73 1.65 -7.78
CA GLY A 2 -14.53 1.41 -6.96
C GLY A 2 -14.37 2.55 -5.97
N LYS A 3 -14.29 2.26 -4.68
CA LYS A 3 -14.02 3.26 -3.64
C LYS A 3 -12.60 3.79 -3.84
N SER A 4 -12.45 5.11 -3.87
CA SER A 4 -11.17 5.81 -3.85
C SER A 4 -10.62 5.86 -2.42
N LEU A 5 -9.32 6.07 -2.23
CA LEU A 5 -8.72 6.26 -0.90
C LEU A 5 -9.38 7.42 -0.14
N SER A 6 -9.82 8.45 -0.85
CA SER A 6 -10.55 9.60 -0.31
C SER A 6 -11.94 9.26 0.25
N ASP A 7 -12.48 8.09 -0.09
CA ASP A 7 -13.80 7.64 0.39
C ASP A 7 -13.70 6.79 1.67
N LEU A 8 -12.48 6.51 2.14
CA LEU A 8 -12.24 5.72 3.35
C LEU A 8 -12.23 6.63 4.59
N PRO A 9 -12.72 6.13 5.73
CA PRO A 9 -12.66 6.88 6.97
C PRO A 9 -11.19 7.01 7.43
N PRO A 10 -10.79 8.14 8.04
CA PRO A 10 -9.39 8.39 8.40
C PRO A 10 -8.78 7.33 9.32
N GLU A 11 -9.56 6.69 10.19
CA GLU A 11 -9.09 5.62 11.07
C GLU A 11 -8.66 4.34 10.34
N ASP A 12 -9.10 4.16 9.09
CA ASP A 12 -8.66 3.06 8.23
C ASP A 12 -7.39 3.40 7.45
N LEU A 13 -6.97 4.68 7.47
CA LEU A 13 -5.79 5.16 6.78
C LEU A 13 -4.59 5.22 7.72
N ALA A 14 -3.43 4.84 7.20
CA ALA A 14 -2.15 5.09 7.85
C ALA A 14 -1.83 6.59 7.78
N ALA A 15 -0.95 7.06 8.67
CA ALA A 15 -0.39 8.39 8.55
C ALA A 15 0.39 8.54 7.22
N ASP A 16 0.41 9.76 6.68
CA ASP A 16 1.00 10.04 5.35
C ASP A 16 2.48 9.63 5.27
N ASP A 17 3.24 9.86 6.34
CA ASP A 17 4.65 9.46 6.43
C ASP A 17 4.84 7.94 6.36
N VAL A 18 3.95 7.18 7.01
CA VAL A 18 3.92 5.72 6.94
C VAL A 18 3.52 5.24 5.54
N HIS A 19 2.53 5.88 4.92
CA HIS A 19 2.10 5.57 3.55
C HIS A 19 3.24 5.76 2.56
N ASP A 20 3.89 6.91 2.60
CA ASP A 20 5.00 7.28 1.71
C ASP A 20 6.20 6.33 1.90
N MET A 21 6.59 6.07 3.16
CA MET A 21 7.66 5.11 3.46
C MET A 21 7.36 3.71 2.88
N ARG A 22 6.12 3.21 3.07
CA ARG A 22 5.71 1.90 2.54
C ARG A 22 5.70 1.87 1.01
N LEU A 23 5.34 2.98 0.37
CA LEU A 23 5.37 3.15 -1.08
C LEU A 23 6.80 3.14 -1.62
N ASP A 24 7.72 3.86 -0.99
CA ASP A 24 9.13 3.87 -1.38
C ASP A 24 9.75 2.47 -1.32
N ILE A 25 9.46 1.71 -0.26
CA ILE A 25 9.88 0.30 -0.17
C ILE A 25 9.27 -0.55 -1.31
N CYS A 26 8.04 -0.25 -1.75
CA CYS A 26 7.45 -0.93 -2.90
C CYS A 26 8.09 -0.50 -4.23
N ARG A 27 8.47 0.77 -4.40
CA ARG A 27 9.13 1.32 -5.60
C ARG A 27 10.48 0.65 -5.87
N GLU A 28 11.19 0.24 -4.81
CA GLU A 28 12.44 -0.52 -4.91
C GLU A 28 12.24 -2.04 -4.98
N CYS A 29 11.00 -2.52 -4.91
CA CYS A 29 10.72 -3.95 -4.84
C CYS A 29 10.64 -4.59 -6.24
N GLU A 30 11.44 -5.63 -6.47
CA GLU A 30 11.41 -6.47 -7.68
C GLU A 30 10.03 -7.07 -8.05
N LYS A 31 9.10 -7.12 -7.08
CA LYS A 31 7.73 -7.62 -7.29
C LYS A 31 6.76 -6.53 -7.72
N LEU A 32 7.17 -5.27 -7.81
CA LEU A 32 6.30 -4.20 -8.29
C LEU A 32 6.23 -4.24 -9.83
N ASN A 33 5.01 -4.28 -10.36
CA ASN A 33 4.74 -4.17 -11.79
C ASN A 33 3.58 -3.20 -12.01
N GLN A 34 3.85 -2.03 -12.59
CA GLN A 34 2.84 -1.02 -12.93
C GLN A 34 1.85 -0.72 -11.78
N GLY A 35 2.37 -0.51 -10.57
CA GLY A 35 1.54 -0.23 -9.38
C GLY A 35 0.92 -1.46 -8.71
N THR A 36 1.05 -2.65 -9.30
CA THR A 36 0.55 -3.91 -8.74
C THR A 36 1.69 -4.74 -8.15
N CYS A 37 1.47 -5.30 -6.97
CA CYS A 37 2.42 -6.24 -6.37
C CYS A 37 2.21 -7.64 -6.95
N LEU A 38 3.17 -8.17 -7.70
CA LEU A 38 3.12 -9.52 -8.29
C LEU A 38 3.07 -10.65 -7.25
N ALA A 39 3.41 -10.36 -6.00
CA ALA A 39 3.36 -11.32 -4.90
C ALA A 39 1.94 -11.56 -4.34
N CYS A 40 1.07 -10.54 -4.35
CA CYS A 40 -0.27 -10.66 -3.77
C CYS A 40 -1.40 -10.14 -4.67
N GLY A 41 -1.08 -9.58 -5.83
CA GLY A 41 -2.04 -9.02 -6.78
C GLY A 41 -2.67 -7.68 -6.37
N CYS A 42 -2.29 -7.10 -5.22
CA CYS A 42 -2.87 -5.83 -4.76
C CYS A 42 -2.19 -4.61 -5.39
N PHE A 43 -2.93 -3.53 -5.59
CA PHE A 43 -2.39 -2.21 -5.86
C PHE A 43 -1.62 -1.70 -4.64
N VAL A 44 -0.36 -1.32 -4.83
CA VAL A 44 0.52 -0.94 -3.71
C VAL A 44 0.13 0.39 -3.09
N GLU A 45 -0.42 1.31 -3.88
CA GLU A 45 -0.90 2.61 -3.41
C GLU A 45 -2.02 2.45 -2.38
N ILE A 46 -3.00 1.59 -2.67
CA ILE A 46 -4.11 1.31 -1.77
C ILE A 46 -3.62 0.53 -0.55
N ARG A 47 -2.83 -0.53 -0.76
CA ARG A 47 -2.37 -1.40 0.33
C ARG A 47 -1.46 -0.66 1.32
N ALA A 48 -0.61 0.25 0.85
CA ALA A 48 0.26 1.04 1.69
C ALA A 48 -0.53 2.06 2.54
N ALA A 49 -1.63 2.60 1.99
CA ALA A 49 -2.45 3.62 2.64
C ALA A 49 -3.32 3.05 3.77
N LEU A 50 -3.63 1.75 3.76
CA LEU A 50 -4.45 1.15 4.81
C LEU A 50 -3.66 0.94 6.11
N VAL A 51 -4.24 1.30 7.26
CA VAL A 51 -3.64 1.09 8.59
C VAL A 51 -3.35 -0.40 8.86
N ARG A 52 -4.23 -1.28 8.36
CA ARG A 52 -4.07 -2.75 8.44
C ARG A 52 -3.32 -3.36 7.26
N GLY A 53 -2.87 -2.53 6.33
CA GLY A 53 -2.04 -2.94 5.20
C GLY A 53 -0.74 -3.54 5.69
N LYS A 54 -0.25 -4.57 5.01
CA LYS A 54 1.05 -5.21 5.33
C LYS A 54 1.72 -5.73 4.08
N CYS A 55 3.05 -5.80 4.10
CA CYS A 55 3.82 -6.49 3.07
C CYS A 55 3.68 -8.01 3.19
N PRO A 56 3.25 -8.75 2.14
CA PRO A 56 3.24 -10.22 2.17
C PRO A 56 4.62 -10.82 2.43
N TYR A 57 5.69 -10.07 2.10
CA TYR A 57 7.08 -10.44 2.33
C TYR A 57 7.71 -9.73 3.53
N LYS A 58 6.90 -9.05 4.36
CA LYS A 58 7.34 -8.37 5.60
C LYS A 58 8.45 -7.31 5.40
N LYS A 59 8.59 -6.74 4.20
CA LYS A 59 9.51 -5.60 3.96
C LYS A 59 9.11 -4.32 4.70
N TRP A 60 7.85 -4.24 5.16
CA TRP A 60 7.31 -3.18 6.00
C TRP A 60 6.11 -3.72 6.79
N GLN A 61 5.74 -3.00 7.87
CA GLN A 61 4.57 -3.24 8.72
C GLN A 61 3.47 -2.25 8.41
#